data_AF-A0A2T5Q2L1-F1
#
_entry.id   AF-A0A2T5Q2L1-F1
#
_cell.length_a   1.000
_cell.length_b   1.000
_cell.length_c   1.000
_cell.angle_alpha   90.00
_cell.angle_beta   90.00
_cell.angle_gamma   90.00
#
_symmetry.space_group_name_H-M   'P 1'
#
loop_
_entity.id
_entity.type
_entity.pdbx_description
1 polymer ?
#
loop_
_entity_poly.entity_id
_entity_poly.type
_entity_poly.pdbx_seq_one_letter_code
_entity_poly.pdbx_strand_id
1 'polypeptide(L)' 'MPKGTKISLKAARTNANMTQEDAANALSKYFGMKISRQRIMEYEKHPATVPPGFGHGFATIYRLPIDAINFAS' A
#
# COMPACT_ATOMS: atom_id res chain seq x y z
N MET A 1 1.52 -7.25 22.44
CA MET A 1 2.54 -7.13 21.39
C MET A 1 3.13 -5.73 21.47
N PRO A 2 4.46 -5.55 21.40
CA PRO A 2 4.99 -4.19 21.30
C PRO A 2 4.43 -3.58 20.01
N LYS A 3 3.87 -2.37 20.08
CA LYS A 3 3.41 -1.63 18.91
C LYS A 3 4.64 -1.34 18.05
N GLY A 4 5.01 -2.28 17.19
CA GLY A 4 6.04 -2.06 16.18
C GLY A 4 5.67 -0.82 15.41
N THR A 5 6.59 0.12 15.29
CA THR A 5 6.38 1.39 14.61
C THR A 5 5.84 1.11 13.21
N LYS A 6 4.56 1.40 12.97
CA LYS A 6 3.96 1.25 11.65
C LYS A 6 4.72 2.12 10.66
N ILE A 7 5.05 1.58 9.51
CA ILE A 7 5.72 2.34 8.45
C ILE A 7 4.69 2.96 7.52
N SER A 8 5.03 4.08 6.89
CA SER A 8 4.14 4.70 5.90
C SER A 8 3.95 3.79 4.68
N LEU A 9 2.84 3.98 3.97
CA LEU A 9 2.59 3.23 2.73
C LEU A 9 3.70 3.41 1.70
N LYS A 10 4.29 4.62 1.64
CA LYS A 10 5.45 4.92 0.80
C LYS A 10 6.68 4.10 1.21
N ALA A 11 6.97 4.03 2.51
CA ALA A 11 8.10 3.26 3.03
C ALA A 11 7.91 1.76 2.78
N ALA A 12 6.70 1.24 2.97
CA ALA A 12 6.35 -0.14 2.64
C ALA A 12 6.64 -0.46 1.17
N ARG A 13 6.24 0.41 0.25
CA ARG A 13 6.52 0.25 -1.18
C ARG A 13 8.01 0.28 -1.50
N THR A 14 8.75 1.25 -0.96
CA THR A 14 10.19 1.38 -1.24
C THR A 14 10.97 0.21 -0.67
N ASN A 15 10.59 -0.31 0.50
CA ASN A 15 11.21 -1.50 1.10
C ASN A 15 10.92 -2.77 0.29
N ALA A 16 9.78 -2.80 -0.42
CA ALA A 16 9.46 -3.85 -1.39
C ALA A 16 10.19 -3.67 -2.75
N ASN A 17 11.07 -2.66 -2.89
CA ASN A 17 11.78 -2.30 -4.13
C ASN A 17 10.85 -2.02 -5.32
N MET A 18 9.69 -1.42 -5.06
CA MET A 18 8.69 -1.13 -6.09
C MET A 18 8.63 0.37 -6.42
N THR A 19 8.50 0.72 -7.69
CA THR A 19 8.04 2.05 -8.09
C THR A 19 6.52 2.18 -7.86
N GLN A 20 5.99 3.41 -7.90
CA GLN A 20 4.53 3.62 -7.80
C GLN A 20 3.78 2.97 -8.98
N GLU A 21 4.42 2.85 -10.14
CA GLU A 21 3.87 2.18 -11.31
C GLU A 21 3.81 0.66 -11.08
N ASP A 22 4.87 0.07 -10.51
CA ASP A 22 4.88 -1.35 -10.16
C ASP A 22 3.79 -1.69 -9.14
N ALA A 23 3.62 -0.83 -8.13
CA ALA A 23 2.57 -1.00 -7.13
C ALA A 23 1.18 -0.91 -7.76
N ALA A 24 0.97 0.04 -8.68
CA ALA A 24 -0.29 0.17 -9.42
C ALA A 24 -0.59 -1.09 -10.26
N ASN A 25 0.41 -1.60 -10.98
CA ASN A 25 0.28 -2.80 -11.80
C ASN A 25 0.03 -4.06 -10.97
N ALA A 26 0.77 -4.24 -9.87
CA ALA A 26 0.59 -5.37 -8.97
C ALA A 26 -0.79 -5.36 -8.28
N LEU A 27 -1.22 -4.19 -7.80
CA LEU A 27 -2.53 -4.02 -7.19
C LEU A 27 -3.65 -4.23 -8.22
N SER A 28 -3.44 -3.77 -9.46
CA SER A 28 -4.39 -3.99 -10.56
C SER A 28 -4.56 -5.49 -10.85
N LYS A 29 -3.45 -6.23 -10.89
CA LYS A 29 -3.46 -7.69 -11.06
C LYS A 29 -4.15 -8.39 -9.88
N TYR A 30 -3.94 -7.91 -8.66
CA TYR A 30 -4.55 -8.47 -7.46
C TYR A 30 -6.09 -8.33 -7.45
N PHE A 31 -6.62 -7.18 -7.86
CA PHE A 31 -8.07 -6.93 -7.86
C PHE A 31 -8.77 -7.23 -9.19
N GLY A 32 -8.03 -7.55 -10.25
CA GLY A 32 -8.61 -7.73 -11.59
C GLY A 32 -9.20 -6.45 -12.19
N MET A 33 -8.74 -5.27 -11.73
CA MET A 33 -9.22 -3.96 -12.21
C MET A 33 -8.06 -2.98 -12.37
N LYS A 34 -8.18 -2.01 -13.28
CA LYS A 34 -7.13 -1.01 -13.49
C LYS A 34 -7.05 -0.01 -12.33
N ILE A 35 -5.87 0.09 -11.72
CA ILE A 35 -5.51 1.08 -10.70
C ILE A 35 -4.37 1.92 -11.28
N SER A 36 -4.51 3.24 -11.26
CA SER A 36 -3.50 4.14 -11.81
C SER A 36 -2.40 4.45 -10.80
N ARG A 37 -1.21 4.78 -11.30
CA ARG A 37 -0.10 5.32 -10.49
C ARG A 37 -0.49 6.54 -9.66
N GLN A 38 -1.29 7.45 -10.23
CA GLN A 38 -1.80 8.63 -9.51
C GLN A 38 -2.60 8.22 -8.27
N ARG A 39 -3.35 7.11 -8.35
CA ARG A 39 -4.10 6.59 -7.20
C ARG A 39 -3.16 6.10 -6.10
N ILE A 40 -2.05 5.46 -6.46
CA ILE A 40 -1.01 5.08 -5.49
C ILE A 40 -0.38 6.32 -4.84
N MET A 41 -0.06 7.35 -5.63
CA MET A 41 0.45 8.63 -5.09
C MET A 41 -0.52 9.25 -4.08
N GLU A 42 -1.81 9.24 -4.40
CA GLU A 42 -2.85 9.80 -3.53
C GLU A 42 -2.91 9.04 -2.19
N TYR A 43 -2.93 7.71 -2.25
CA TYR A 43 -2.91 6.87 -1.06
C TYR A 43 -1.64 7.02 -0.22
N GLU A 44 -0.48 7.27 -0.84
CA GLU A 44 0.75 7.56 -0.10
C GLU A 44 0.74 8.91 0.61
N LYS A 45 0.08 9.92 0.03
CA LYS A 45 -0.08 11.25 0.63
C LYS A 45 -1.17 11.28 1.69
N HIS A 46 -2.26 10.55 1.44
CA HIS A 46 -3.47 10.54 2.24
C HIS A 46 -3.85 9.10 2.60
N PRO A 47 -3.08 8.42 3.48
CA PRO A 47 -3.27 7.00 3.82
C PRO A 47 -4.67 6.68 4.36
N ALA A 48 -5.31 7.63 5.03
CA ALA A 48 -6.68 7.50 5.53
C ALA A 48 -7.75 7.35 4.42
N THR A 49 -7.41 7.67 3.16
CA THR A 49 -8.33 7.52 2.01
C THR A 49 -8.22 6.14 1.35
N VAL A 50 -7.31 5.27 1.82
CA VAL A 50 -7.17 3.90 1.32
C VAL A 50 -8.41 3.10 1.70
N PRO A 51 -9.17 2.55 0.73
CA PRO A 51 -10.29 1.69 1.03
C PRO A 51 -9.83 0.45 1.82
N PRO A 52 -10.61 -0.06 2.79
CA PRO A 52 -10.20 -1.22 3.60
C PRO A 52 -9.77 -2.44 2.78
N GLY A 53 -10.47 -2.73 1.68
CA GLY A 53 -10.10 -3.81 0.75
C GLY A 53 -8.71 -3.63 0.13
N PHE A 54 -8.33 -2.39 -0.18
CA PHE A 54 -7.02 -2.05 -0.75
C PHE A 54 -5.90 -2.21 0.27
N GLY A 55 -6.17 -2.05 1.57
CA GLY A 55 -5.19 -2.28 2.63
C GLY A 55 -4.63 -3.71 2.60
N HIS A 56 -5.49 -4.72 2.42
CA HIS A 56 -5.07 -6.12 2.24
C HIS A 56 -4.29 -6.33 0.95
N GLY A 57 -4.68 -5.66 -0.14
CA GLY A 57 -3.93 -5.70 -1.39
C GLY A 57 -2.51 -5.16 -1.22
N PHE A 58 -2.34 -4.01 -0.57
CA PHE A 58 -1.03 -3.41 -0.30
C PHE A 58 -0.15 -4.30 0.59
N ALA A 59 -0.70 -4.82 1.69
CA ALA A 59 -0.01 -5.77 2.56
C ALA A 59 0.50 -6.98 1.77
N THR A 60 -0.35 -7.52 0.88
CA THR A 60 -0.01 -8.67 0.04
C THR A 60 1.12 -8.37 -0.95
N ILE A 61 1.01 -7.28 -1.74
CA ILE A 61 2.00 -6.98 -2.78
C ILE A 61 3.36 -6.56 -2.19
N TYR A 62 3.36 -5.94 -1.01
CA TYR A 62 4.59 -5.56 -0.31
C TYR A 62 5.15 -6.66 0.59
N ARG A 63 4.44 -7.79 0.73
CA ARG A 63 4.81 -8.91 1.61
C ARG A 63 5.01 -8.47 3.06
N LEU A 64 4.12 -7.61 3.54
CA LEU A 64 4.13 -7.09 4.90
C LEU A 64 2.81 -7.45 5.60
N PRO A 65 2.83 -7.65 6.92
CA PRO A 65 1.61 -7.69 7.72
C PRO A 65 0.80 -6.39 7.54
N ILE A 66 -0.53 -6.49 7.49
CA ILE A 66 -1.40 -5.31 7.30
C ILE A 66 -1.26 -4.29 8.44
N ASP A 67 -1.00 -4.78 9.65
CA ASP A 67 -0.78 -3.99 10.85
C ASP A 67 0.61 -3.31 10.90
N ALA A 68 1.54 -3.73 10.04
CA ALA A 68 2.84 -3.08 9.87
C ALA A 68 2.77 -1.80 9.03
N ILE A 69 1.69 -1.59 8.27
CA ILE A 69 1.51 -0.43 7.39
C ILE A 69 0.56 0.58 8.07
N ASN A 70 0.95 1.85 8.06
CA ASN A 70 0.11 2.93 8.54
C ASN A 70 -0.88 3.38 7.46
N PHE A 71 -2.15 3.01 7.64
CA PHE A 71 -3.29 3.50 6.86
C PHE A 71 -4.08 4.60 7.61
N ALA A 72 -3.62 5.03 8.79
CA ALA A 72 -4.19 6.16 9.51
C ALA A 72 -3.43 7.45 9.15
N SER A 73 -4.11 8.59 9.22
CA SER A 73 -3.54 9.92 8.98
C SER A 73 -2.43 10.25 9.96
#